data_AF-A0A6S7LUM2-F1
#
_entry.id   AF-A0A6S7LUM2-F1
#
_cell.length_a   1.000
_cell.length_b   1.000
_cell.length_c   1.000
_cell.angle_alpha   90.00
_cell.angle_beta   90.00
_cell.angle_gamma   90.00
#
_symmetry.space_group_name_H-M   'P 1'
#
loop_
_entity.id
_entity.type
_entity.pdbx_description
1 polymer ?
#
loop_
_entity_poly.entity_id
_entity_poly.type
_entity_poly.pdbx_seq_one_letter_code
_entity_poly.pdbx_strand_id
1 'polypeptide(L)'
;MTIYVRKSLLNVATTSQVQLLDSLCKPLETKFYYLFTTSLTACGTTMTSEHGGKTVSFHNKVVERLPAFNQSVSRSKEINFPFKCNYPQSYLLSSAMFGLANFSVSPNDGGGKGNMSVKMGLYKDQSFNKSLVGDPSLNERLYIEIGLKATKSSSEKSPFGIKLNECYVTSKNRMAEYKYLLIERG
;
A
#
# COMPACT_ATOMS: atom_id res chain seq x y z
N MET A 1 3.42 7.14 -3.22
CA MET A 1 4.86 6.80 -3.31
C MET A 1 5.63 8.10 -3.39
N THR A 2 6.70 8.21 -2.61
CA THR A 2 7.56 9.40 -2.59
C THR A 2 9.00 8.97 -2.67
N ILE A 3 9.76 9.58 -3.57
CA ILE A 3 11.20 9.36 -3.68
C ILE A 3 11.96 10.67 -3.54
N TYR A 4 13.14 10.59 -2.93
CA TYR A 4 14.04 11.71 -2.70
C TYR A 4 15.26 11.51 -3.59
N VAL A 5 15.40 12.35 -4.62
CA VAL A 5 16.55 12.30 -5.51
C VAL A 5 17.46 13.48 -5.21
N ARG A 6 18.72 13.23 -4.86
CA ARG A 6 19.69 14.32 -4.65
C ARG A 6 19.89 15.08 -5.95
N LYS A 7 19.94 16.41 -5.87
CA LYS A 7 20.22 17.28 -7.02
C LYS A 7 21.56 16.93 -7.68
N SER A 8 22.57 16.57 -6.90
CA SER A 8 23.87 16.15 -7.42
C SER A 8 23.84 14.90 -8.31
N LEU A 9 22.76 14.11 -8.27
CA LEU A 9 22.58 12.93 -9.11
C LEU A 9 21.91 13.25 -10.45
N LEU A 10 21.23 14.40 -10.55
CA LEU A 10 20.55 14.83 -11.76
C LEU A 10 21.25 16.08 -12.31
N ASN A 11 21.87 15.96 -13.48
CA ASN A 11 22.56 17.09 -14.12
C ASN A 11 21.58 17.94 -14.96
N VAL A 12 20.54 18.46 -14.32
CA VAL A 12 19.50 19.29 -14.95
C VAL A 12 19.60 20.74 -14.49
N ALA A 13 19.35 21.68 -15.41
CA ALA A 13 19.43 23.11 -15.15
C ALA A 13 18.20 23.65 -14.42
N THR A 14 17.02 23.06 -14.68
CA THR A 14 15.74 23.50 -14.13
C THR A 14 14.83 22.34 -13.80
N THR A 15 13.91 22.56 -12.87
CA THR A 15 12.97 21.53 -12.38
C THR A 15 11.89 21.15 -13.38
N SER A 16 11.62 22.04 -14.34
CA SER A 16 10.73 21.78 -15.47
C SER A 16 11.27 20.74 -16.43
N GLN A 17 12.56 20.43 -16.37
CA GLN A 17 13.20 19.41 -17.21
C GLN A 17 13.06 18.01 -16.62
N VAL A 18 12.58 17.84 -15.38
CA VAL A 18 12.37 16.51 -14.80
C VAL A 18 10.93 16.30 -14.39
N GLN A 19 10.41 15.12 -14.69
CA GLN A 19 9.02 14.75 -14.44
C GLN A 19 8.90 13.24 -14.22
N LEU A 20 7.75 12.80 -13.73
CA LEU A 20 7.38 11.38 -13.79
C LEU A 20 6.92 11.00 -15.21
N LEU A 21 6.42 9.78 -15.38
CA LEU A 21 5.90 9.30 -16.66
C LEU A 21 4.78 10.21 -17.22
N ASP A 22 3.98 10.83 -16.34
CA ASP A 22 3.08 11.92 -16.70
C ASP A 22 3.78 13.27 -16.62
N SER A 23 3.66 14.05 -17.69
CA SER A 23 4.26 15.38 -17.79
C SER A 23 3.73 16.45 -16.85
N LEU A 24 2.54 16.24 -16.29
CA LEU A 24 1.99 17.13 -15.26
C LEU A 24 2.63 16.90 -13.89
N CYS A 25 3.28 15.75 -13.68
CA CYS A 25 3.83 15.34 -12.40
C CYS A 25 5.30 15.74 -12.25
N LYS A 26 5.50 17.00 -11.85
CA LYS A 26 6.81 17.60 -11.60
C LYS A 26 7.25 17.43 -10.14
N PRO A 27 8.57 17.43 -9.86
CA PRO A 27 9.05 17.34 -8.48
C PRO A 27 8.85 18.65 -7.72
N LEU A 28 8.69 18.53 -6.41
CA LEU A 28 8.92 19.64 -5.49
C LEU A 28 10.42 19.81 -5.27
N GLU A 29 10.92 21.03 -5.42
CA GLU A 29 12.33 21.37 -5.24
C GLU A 29 12.63 21.79 -3.80
N THR A 30 13.69 21.21 -3.23
CA THR A 30 14.26 21.63 -1.95
C THR A 30 15.71 22.07 -2.13
N LYS A 31 16.40 22.45 -1.04
CA LYS A 31 17.82 22.85 -1.11
C LYS A 31 18.71 21.75 -1.71
N PHE A 32 18.47 20.48 -1.39
CA PHE A 32 19.36 19.37 -1.77
C PHE A 32 18.68 18.26 -2.58
N TYR A 33 17.35 18.20 -2.62
CA TYR A 33 16.60 17.10 -3.21
C TYR A 33 15.50 17.59 -4.15
N TYR A 34 15.22 16.77 -5.15
CA TYR A 34 13.96 16.72 -5.87
C TYR A 34 13.06 15.68 -5.23
N LEU A 35 11.86 16.10 -4.85
CA LEU A 35 10.87 15.25 -4.22
C LEU A 35 9.78 14.92 -5.23
N PHE A 36 9.78 13.68 -5.72
CA PHE A 36 8.72 13.18 -6.60
C PHE A 36 7.69 12.46 -5.76
N THR A 37 6.44 12.89 -5.85
CA THR A 37 5.32 12.27 -5.15
C THR A 37 4.23 11.93 -6.14
N THR A 38 3.72 10.70 -6.08
CA THR A 38 2.58 10.24 -6.87
C THR A 38 1.71 9.29 -6.06
N SER A 39 0.43 9.20 -6.41
CA SER A 39 -0.43 8.10 -5.95
C SER A 39 -0.09 6.80 -6.70
N LEU A 40 -0.61 5.67 -6.24
CA LEU A 40 -0.35 4.36 -6.85
C LEU A 40 -0.97 4.20 -8.24
N THR A 41 -1.93 5.05 -8.60
CA THR A 41 -2.70 4.97 -9.85
C THR A 41 -2.61 6.26 -10.69
N ALA A 42 -1.80 7.24 -10.28
CA ALA A 42 -1.64 8.50 -10.98
C ALA A 42 -0.21 8.68 -11.52
N CYS A 43 0.00 9.77 -12.25
CA CYS A 43 1.29 10.15 -12.85
C CYS A 43 1.92 9.08 -13.75
N GLY A 44 1.09 8.34 -14.50
CA GLY A 44 1.55 7.25 -15.36
C GLY A 44 2.10 6.04 -14.60
N THR A 45 1.84 5.91 -13.30
CA THR A 45 2.23 4.73 -12.51
C THR A 45 1.57 3.48 -13.08
N THR A 46 2.36 2.42 -13.27
CA THR A 46 1.88 1.12 -13.73
C THR A 46 1.94 0.10 -12.60
N MET A 47 1.09 -0.93 -12.68
CA MET A 47 0.98 -1.97 -11.66
C MET A 47 1.24 -3.33 -12.29
N THR A 48 2.08 -4.15 -11.66
CA THR A 48 2.33 -5.53 -12.05
C THR A 48 2.20 -6.46 -10.86
N SER A 49 1.79 -7.70 -11.12
CA SER A 49 1.86 -8.77 -10.13
C SER A 49 3.19 -9.49 -10.26
N GLU A 50 3.97 -9.49 -9.20
CA GLU A 50 5.25 -10.19 -9.11
C GLU A 50 5.12 -11.44 -8.22
N HIS A 51 6.12 -12.33 -8.28
CA HIS A 51 6.20 -13.53 -7.43
C HIS A 51 4.97 -14.45 -7.51
N GLY A 52 4.39 -14.59 -8.71
CA GLY A 52 3.26 -15.49 -8.95
C GLY A 52 1.98 -15.08 -8.21
N GLY A 53 1.69 -13.79 -8.08
CA GLY A 53 0.47 -13.32 -7.40
C GLY A 53 0.63 -13.08 -5.90
N LYS A 54 1.86 -13.06 -5.38
CA LYS A 54 2.12 -12.81 -3.95
C LYS A 54 2.38 -11.34 -3.64
N THR A 55 2.85 -10.59 -4.64
CA THR A 55 3.29 -9.22 -4.46
C THR A 55 2.74 -8.37 -5.61
N VAL A 56 2.21 -7.20 -5.28
CA VAL A 56 1.81 -6.18 -6.24
C VAL A 56 2.89 -5.09 -6.23
N SER A 57 3.46 -4.80 -7.39
CA SER A 57 4.52 -3.82 -7.56
C SER A 57 4.02 -2.65 -8.38
N PHE A 58 4.23 -1.43 -7.87
CA PHE A 58 3.88 -0.18 -8.55
C PHE A 58 5.14 0.46 -9.08
N HIS A 59 5.17 0.75 -10.38
CA HIS A 59 6.34 1.21 -11.12
C HIS A 59 6.11 2.60 -11.67
N ASN A 60 7.12 3.45 -11.50
CA ASN A 60 7.18 4.74 -12.16
C ASN A 60 8.66 5.10 -12.41
N LYS A 61 8.91 6.20 -13.10
CA LYS A 61 10.24 6.57 -13.57
C LYS A 61 10.37 8.08 -13.62
N VAL A 62 11.50 8.58 -13.13
CA VAL A 62 11.89 9.97 -13.38
C VAL A 62 12.50 10.04 -14.77
N VAL A 63 11.96 10.94 -15.58
CA VAL A 63 12.41 11.22 -16.94
C VAL A 63 12.82 12.67 -17.10
N GLU A 64 13.84 12.89 -17.92
CA GLU A 64 14.17 14.23 -18.39
C GLU A 64 13.33 14.58 -19.62
N ARG A 65 12.64 15.73 -19.58
CA ARG A 65 12.00 16.32 -20.74
C ARG A 65 12.93 17.34 -21.37
N LEU A 66 13.44 17.00 -22.54
CA LEU A 66 14.19 17.92 -23.38
C LEU A 66 13.19 18.73 -24.23
N PRO A 67 13.46 20.02 -24.49
CA PRO A 67 12.71 20.76 -25.50
C PRO A 67 12.79 20.00 -26.82
N ALA A 68 11.67 19.91 -27.55
CA ALA A 68 11.69 19.41 -28.92
C ALA A 68 12.53 20.38 -29.76
N PHE A 69 13.82 20.08 -29.92
CA PHE A 69 14.68 20.84 -30.81
C PHE A 69 14.38 20.38 -32.24
N ASN A 70 13.92 21.33 -33.06
CA ASN A 70 13.75 21.17 -34.49
C ASN A 70 15.06 20.63 -35.10
N GLN A 71 15.06 19.34 -35.46
CA GLN A 71 16.06 18.68 -36.33
C GLN A 71 17.53 18.73 -35.89
N SER A 72 17.82 18.83 -34.59
CA SER A 72 19.19 18.76 -34.07
C SER A 72 19.33 17.56 -33.14
N VAL A 73 20.26 16.65 -33.42
CA VAL A 73 20.56 15.48 -32.57
C VAL A 73 21.01 15.97 -31.19
N SER A 74 20.14 15.92 -30.18
CA SER A 74 20.50 16.28 -28.81
C SER A 74 21.32 15.15 -28.18
N ARG A 75 22.61 15.36 -27.93
CA ARG A 75 23.48 14.44 -27.16
C ARG A 75 23.27 14.58 -25.65
N SER A 76 22.04 14.62 -25.20
CA SER A 76 21.67 14.69 -23.78
C SER A 76 21.58 13.28 -23.20
N LYS A 77 22.20 13.06 -22.04
CA LYS A 77 22.02 11.84 -21.27
C LYS A 77 20.58 11.81 -20.77
N GLU A 78 19.73 11.03 -21.42
CA GLU A 78 18.33 10.88 -21.01
C GLU A 78 18.29 10.34 -19.57
N ILE A 79 17.89 11.19 -18.62
CA ILE A 79 17.70 10.75 -17.23
C ILE A 79 16.59 9.72 -17.25
N ASN A 80 16.93 8.52 -16.80
CA ASN A 80 16.03 7.40 -16.70
C ASN A 80 16.25 6.73 -15.34
N PHE A 81 15.49 7.16 -14.34
CA PHE A 81 15.59 6.63 -12.99
C PHE A 81 14.29 5.88 -12.64
N PRO A 82 14.20 4.57 -12.91
CA PRO A 82 13.04 3.78 -12.55
C PRO A 82 13.00 3.56 -11.03
N PHE A 83 11.82 3.58 -10.46
CA PHE A 83 11.59 3.22 -9.07
C PHE A 83 10.33 2.36 -8.95
N LYS A 84 10.33 1.47 -7.95
CA LYS A 84 9.17 0.66 -7.63
C LYS A 84 8.94 0.55 -6.13
N CYS A 85 7.69 0.38 -5.74
CA CYS A 85 7.29 0.00 -4.39
C CYS A 85 6.50 -1.30 -4.49
N ASN A 86 6.88 -2.32 -3.71
CA ASN A 86 6.17 -3.58 -3.68
C ASN A 86 5.26 -3.65 -2.46
N TYR A 87 4.19 -4.41 -2.58
CA TYR A 87 3.18 -4.58 -1.55
C TYR A 87 2.77 -6.04 -1.54
N PRO A 88 2.95 -6.76 -0.42
CA PRO A 88 2.39 -8.10 -0.25
C PRO A 88 0.87 -8.09 -0.50
N GLN A 89 0.38 -9.06 -1.27
CA GLN A 89 -1.03 -9.17 -1.63
C GLN A 89 -1.88 -9.77 -0.51
N SER A 90 -1.26 -10.49 0.44
CA SER A 90 -1.94 -11.14 1.55
C SER A 90 -1.18 -10.98 2.85
N TYR A 91 -1.92 -10.72 3.92
CA TYR A 91 -1.42 -10.70 5.30
C TYR A 91 -2.23 -11.67 6.15
N LEU A 92 -1.54 -12.47 6.97
CA LEU A 92 -2.18 -13.27 8.00
C LEU A 92 -2.27 -12.42 9.27
N LEU A 93 -3.50 -12.16 9.72
CA LEU A 93 -3.78 -11.41 10.94
C LEU A 93 -4.48 -12.35 11.93
N SER A 94 -4.00 -12.37 13.17
CA SER A 94 -4.54 -13.25 14.22
C SER A 94 -4.61 -12.52 15.55
N SER A 95 -5.74 -12.63 16.25
CA SER A 95 -5.89 -12.22 17.64
C SER A 95 -5.94 -13.44 18.55
N ALA A 96 -5.22 -13.38 19.69
CA ALA A 96 -5.27 -14.44 20.70
C ALA A 96 -6.44 -14.28 21.69
N MET A 97 -7.15 -13.16 21.64
CA MET A 97 -8.26 -12.84 22.55
C MET A 97 -9.52 -12.51 21.76
N PHE A 98 -10.67 -12.85 22.33
CA PHE A 98 -11.97 -12.43 21.84
C PHE A 98 -12.18 -10.93 22.13
N GLY A 99 -12.72 -10.21 21.14
CA GLY A 99 -13.02 -8.78 21.26
C GLY A 99 -12.50 -7.96 20.07
N LEU A 100 -12.07 -6.73 20.35
CA LEU A 100 -11.53 -5.81 19.34
C LEU A 100 -10.02 -5.98 19.20
N ALA A 101 -9.55 -6.15 17.98
CA ALA A 101 -8.15 -6.21 17.62
C ALA A 101 -7.83 -5.18 16.53
N ASN A 102 -6.79 -4.39 16.76
CA ASN A 102 -6.28 -3.44 15.78
C ASN A 102 -4.92 -3.93 15.30
N PHE A 103 -4.81 -4.18 14.01
CA PHE A 103 -3.58 -4.58 13.35
C PHE A 103 -3.03 -3.39 12.58
N SER A 104 -1.73 -3.13 12.74
CA SER A 104 -1.02 -2.21 11.85
C SER A 104 -0.28 -3.03 10.81
N VAL A 105 -0.63 -2.82 9.54
CA VAL A 105 0.01 -3.41 8.39
C VAL A 105 0.84 -2.32 7.72
N SER A 106 2.16 -2.40 7.90
CA SER A 106 3.12 -1.52 7.23
C SER A 106 3.89 -2.35 6.20
N PRO A 107 3.66 -2.13 4.89
CA PRO A 107 4.51 -2.66 3.84
C PRO A 107 5.92 -2.13 4.06
N ASN A 108 6.87 -3.02 4.33
CA ASN A 108 8.23 -2.63 4.70
C ASN A 108 9.12 -2.60 3.45
N ASP A 109 8.90 -1.60 2.59
CA ASP A 109 9.47 -1.56 1.24
C ASP A 109 10.36 -0.31 1.01
N GLY A 110 11.29 -0.06 1.95
CA GLY A 110 12.52 0.69 1.67
C GLY A 110 12.41 2.17 1.28
N GLY A 111 11.22 2.78 1.25
CA GLY A 111 11.10 4.21 0.92
C GLY A 111 9.68 4.81 1.01
N GLY A 112 8.63 3.99 0.95
CA GLY A 112 7.24 4.46 1.05
C GLY A 112 6.60 4.14 2.39
N LYS A 113 6.37 5.16 3.24
CA LYS A 113 5.57 5.02 4.48
C LYS A 113 4.08 5.05 4.16
N GLY A 114 3.48 3.90 3.85
CA GLY A 114 2.03 3.74 3.81
C GLY A 114 1.56 2.86 4.96
N ASN A 115 1.03 3.45 6.04
CA ASN A 115 0.49 2.65 7.15
C ASN A 115 -0.98 2.32 6.87
N MET A 116 -1.27 1.04 6.68
CA MET A 116 -2.64 0.55 6.65
C MET A 116 -2.98 -0.01 8.01
N SER A 117 -4.09 0.40 8.60
CA SER A 117 -4.59 -0.22 9.82
C SER A 117 -5.80 -1.09 9.47
N VAL A 118 -5.77 -2.35 9.87
CA VAL A 118 -6.91 -3.27 9.76
C VAL A 118 -7.50 -3.42 11.16
N LYS A 119 -8.77 -3.09 11.31
CA LYS A 119 -9.54 -3.42 12.51
C LYS A 119 -10.28 -4.73 12.29
N MET A 120 -10.26 -5.59 13.30
CA MET A 120 -11.09 -6.79 13.37
C MET A 120 -11.82 -6.73 14.70
N GLY A 121 -13.13 -6.89 14.69
CA GLY A 121 -13.95 -6.85 15.89
C GLY A 121 -14.95 -7.98 15.94
N LEU A 122 -15.12 -8.54 17.13
CA LEU A 122 -16.16 -9.50 17.45
C LEU A 122 -17.27 -8.80 18.22
N TYR A 123 -18.52 -9.03 17.85
CA TYR A 123 -19.70 -8.31 18.32
C TYR A 123 -20.82 -9.27 18.71
N LYS A 124 -21.64 -8.83 19.67
CA LYS A 124 -22.81 -9.57 20.17
C LYS A 124 -24.05 -9.37 19.31
N ASP A 125 -24.04 -8.36 18.45
CA ASP A 125 -25.19 -7.97 17.62
C ASP A 125 -24.78 -7.73 16.16
N GLN A 126 -25.75 -7.92 15.27
CA GLN A 126 -25.57 -7.74 13.82
C GLN A 126 -25.33 -6.29 13.42
N SER A 127 -25.69 -5.31 14.26
CA SER A 127 -25.44 -3.90 13.96
C SER A 127 -24.01 -3.46 14.31
N PHE A 128 -23.17 -4.38 14.80
CA PHE A 128 -21.77 -4.14 15.17
C PHE A 128 -21.61 -3.01 16.20
N ASN A 129 -22.59 -2.83 17.09
CA ASN A 129 -22.60 -1.74 18.07
C ASN A 129 -22.06 -2.18 19.44
N LYS A 130 -22.30 -3.44 19.85
CA LYS A 130 -21.85 -3.99 21.13
C LYS A 130 -20.71 -4.99 20.89
N SER A 131 -19.48 -4.54 21.11
CA SER A 131 -18.31 -5.42 21.04
C SER A 131 -18.39 -6.51 22.11
N LEU A 132 -17.89 -7.69 21.78
CA LEU A 132 -17.70 -8.77 22.74
C LEU A 132 -16.55 -8.39 23.68
N VAL A 133 -16.78 -8.56 24.98
CA VAL A 133 -15.77 -8.40 26.03
C VAL A 133 -15.73 -9.71 26.81
N GLY A 134 -14.55 -10.33 26.87
CA GLY A 134 -14.36 -11.64 27.46
C GLY A 134 -14.75 -12.79 26.54
N ASP A 135 -14.84 -13.99 27.11
CA ASP A 135 -15.16 -15.20 26.37
C ASP A 135 -16.65 -15.24 25.99
N PRO A 136 -17.00 -15.75 24.80
CA PRO A 136 -18.39 -15.92 24.40
C PRO A 136 -19.07 -17.04 25.19
N SER A 137 -20.35 -16.88 25.47
CA SER A 137 -21.18 -17.96 25.99
C SER A 137 -21.38 -19.05 24.94
N LEU A 138 -21.62 -20.29 25.38
CA LEU A 138 -22.05 -21.36 24.48
C LEU A 138 -23.41 -21.03 23.84
N ASN A 139 -23.60 -21.46 22.60
CA ASN A 139 -24.83 -21.27 21.81
C ASN A 139 -25.24 -19.82 21.52
N GLU A 140 -24.34 -18.85 21.71
CA GLU A 140 -24.55 -17.47 21.25
C GLU A 140 -24.02 -17.27 19.83
N ARG A 141 -24.79 -16.55 18.99
CA ARG A 141 -24.33 -16.14 17.67
C ARG A 141 -23.41 -14.92 17.79
N LEU A 142 -22.24 -15.03 17.19
CA LEU A 142 -21.26 -13.95 17.15
C LEU A 142 -21.20 -13.32 15.76
N TYR A 143 -20.87 -12.03 15.73
CA TYR A 143 -20.77 -11.24 14.51
C TYR A 143 -19.36 -10.67 14.37
N ILE A 144 -18.75 -10.78 13.20
CA ILE A 144 -17.39 -10.33 12.94
C ILE A 144 -17.43 -9.14 11.97
N GLU A 145 -16.81 -8.02 12.34
CA GLU A 145 -16.55 -6.89 11.45
C GLU A 145 -15.06 -6.80 11.14
N ILE A 146 -14.71 -6.62 9.87
CA ILE A 146 -13.34 -6.34 9.44
C ILE A 146 -13.35 -5.03 8.65
N GLY A 147 -12.53 -4.08 9.06
CA GLY A 147 -12.45 -2.76 8.46
C GLY A 147 -11.04 -2.34 8.11
N LEU A 148 -10.88 -1.61 7.01
CA LEU A 148 -9.62 -0.98 6.61
C LEU A 148 -9.64 0.51 6.92
N LYS A 149 -8.64 0.97 7.65
CA LYS A 149 -8.31 2.38 7.80
C LYS A 149 -6.94 2.61 7.18
N ALA A 150 -6.92 3.02 5.91
CA ALA A 150 -5.71 3.52 5.30
C ALA A 150 -5.50 4.99 5.73
N THR A 151 -4.37 5.32 6.35
CA THR A 151 -4.04 6.72 6.58
C THR A 151 -3.67 7.35 5.26
N LYS A 152 -4.49 8.32 4.81
CA LYS A 152 -4.15 9.17 3.68
C LYS A 152 -3.71 10.55 4.15
N SER A 153 -2.80 11.13 3.37
CA SER A 153 -2.43 12.56 3.39
C SER A 153 -3.33 13.41 2.47
N SER A 154 -4.29 12.82 1.75
CA SER A 154 -5.20 13.54 0.84
C SER A 154 -6.58 12.87 0.76
N SER A 155 -7.60 13.69 0.51
CA SER A 155 -9.05 13.46 0.68
C SER A 155 -9.73 12.44 -0.27
N GLU A 156 -9.00 11.64 -1.04
CA GLU A 156 -9.60 10.59 -1.90
C GLU A 156 -9.89 9.29 -1.16
N LYS A 157 -10.84 8.47 -1.63
CA LYS A 157 -11.07 7.10 -1.10
C LYS A 157 -9.85 6.20 -1.33
N SER A 158 -9.48 5.35 -0.36
CA SER A 158 -8.37 4.39 -0.50
C SER A 158 -8.58 3.52 -1.75
N PRO A 159 -7.56 3.33 -2.62
CA PRO A 159 -7.66 2.38 -3.73
C PRO A 159 -7.67 0.92 -3.25
N PHE A 160 -7.41 0.67 -1.97
CA PHE A 160 -7.35 -0.66 -1.39
C PHE A 160 -8.70 -1.10 -0.84
N GLY A 161 -9.13 -2.29 -1.23
CA GLY A 161 -10.20 -3.06 -0.59
C GLY A 161 -9.64 -4.22 0.23
N ILE A 162 -10.45 -4.78 1.13
CA ILE A 162 -10.12 -6.02 1.84
C ILE A 162 -10.78 -7.17 1.09
N LYS A 163 -10.01 -8.23 0.84
CA LYS A 163 -10.51 -9.53 0.43
C LYS A 163 -10.14 -10.56 1.49
N LEU A 164 -11.12 -11.33 1.97
CA LEU A 164 -10.89 -12.40 2.93
C LEU A 164 -10.71 -13.72 2.17
N ASN A 165 -9.48 -14.19 2.07
CA ASN A 165 -9.20 -15.46 1.38
C ASN A 165 -9.52 -16.68 2.26
N GLU A 166 -9.03 -16.66 3.50
CA GLU A 166 -9.22 -17.73 4.48
C GLU A 166 -9.44 -17.08 5.86
N CYS A 167 -10.46 -17.52 6.59
CA CYS A 167 -10.68 -17.15 7.98
C CYS A 167 -10.90 -18.43 8.77
N TYR A 168 -10.20 -18.57 9.89
CA TYR A 168 -10.28 -19.76 10.72
C TYR A 168 -10.06 -19.45 12.19
N VAL A 169 -10.54 -20.34 13.05
CA VAL A 169 -10.27 -20.35 14.48
C VAL A 169 -9.34 -21.51 14.80
N THR A 170 -8.38 -21.29 15.69
CA THR A 170 -7.45 -22.32 16.16
C THR A 170 -7.40 -22.29 17.68
N SER A 171 -7.12 -23.44 18.29
CA SER A 171 -6.85 -23.51 19.72
C SER A 171 -5.57 -22.72 20.06
N LYS A 172 -5.60 -21.98 21.18
CA LYS A 172 -4.49 -21.17 21.69
C LYS A 172 -3.20 -21.96 21.92
N ASN A 173 -3.32 -23.25 22.29
CA ASN A 173 -2.19 -24.11 22.65
C ASN A 173 -1.69 -25.01 21.50
N ARG A 174 -2.36 -25.02 20.34
CA ARG A 174 -1.99 -25.88 19.20
C ARG A 174 -2.04 -25.08 17.91
N MET A 175 -1.22 -24.02 17.85
CA MET A 175 -1.14 -23.20 16.64
C MET A 175 -0.89 -24.10 15.42
N ALA A 176 -1.83 -24.05 14.47
CA ALA A 176 -1.81 -24.69 13.15
C ALA A 176 -2.11 -26.20 13.04
N GLU A 177 -2.32 -26.96 14.13
CA GLU A 177 -2.61 -28.40 14.01
C GLU A 177 -4.09 -28.67 13.65
N TYR A 178 -5.01 -27.86 14.20
CA TYR A 178 -6.44 -27.96 13.91
C TYR A 178 -7.03 -26.58 13.62
N LYS A 179 -7.48 -26.38 12.38
CA LYS A 179 -8.16 -25.16 11.93
C LYS A 179 -9.66 -25.44 11.78
N TYR A 180 -10.46 -24.63 12.43
CA TYR A 180 -11.90 -24.56 12.17
C TYR A 180 -12.14 -23.45 11.15
N LEU A 181 -12.38 -23.83 9.89
CA LEU A 181 -12.57 -22.90 8.79
C LEU A 181 -13.94 -22.21 8.93
N LEU A 182 -13.92 -20.88 8.85
CA LEU A 182 -15.11 -20.01 8.80
C LEU A 182 -15.35 -19.52 7.37
N ILE A 183 -14.28 -19.20 6.64
CA ILE A 183 -14.31 -18.80 5.23
C ILE A 183 -13.19 -19.55 4.53
N GLU A 184 -13.52 -20.18 3.41
CA GLU A 184 -12.56 -20.81 2.49
C GLU A 184 -12.81 -20.28 1.08
N ARG A 185 -11.76 -19.78 0.42
CA ARG A 185 -11.77 -19.29 -0.98
C ARG A 185 -12.80 -18.18 -1.23
N GLY A 186 -12.81 -17.17 -0.38
CA GLY A 186 -13.59 -15.93 -0.61
C GLY A 186 -13.06 -15.06 -1.75
#